data_AF-A0A4R2LIS3-F1
#
_entry.id   AF-A0A4R2LIS3-F1
#
_cell.length_a   1.000
_cell.length_b   1.000
_cell.length_c   1.000
_cell.angle_alpha   90.00
_cell.angle_beta   90.00
_cell.angle_gamma   90.00
#
_symmetry.space_group_name_H-M   'P 1'
#
loop_
_entity.id
_entity.type
_entity.pdbx_description
1 polymer ?
#
loop_
_entity_poly.entity_id
_entity_poly.type
_entity_poly.pdbx_seq_one_letter_code
_entity_poly.pdbx_strand_id
1 'polypeptide(L)'
;MELKFCAKILQNENMDAAYVEVPYDIKELFGKGRLLVNATFDGSPYRGQVVKMGTPCYIIGVTKQIRKQIGKSFGDMVEVVLHERDSEKSPMWQCPKCGREFKKKEQSHYCGEKPKTIDEYILSQDEDKQEDLQYIRQILRSALPEAEERISWSMPTYWKGHNIVHFAASKKHIGLYPGPAAVEEFAEALKGYKTDKGTIRIPYGKVDEELIKRITLWCYETGNHA
;
A
#
# COMPACT_ATOMS: atom_id res chain seq x y z
N MET A 1 27.49 -15.64 11.00
CA MET A 1 28.07 -15.31 12.32
C MET A 1 27.01 -15.54 13.40
N GLU A 2 27.41 -16.08 14.55
CA GLU A 2 26.54 -16.24 15.73
C GLU A 2 26.89 -15.16 16.76
N LEU A 3 25.88 -14.52 17.34
CA LEU A 3 26.02 -13.59 18.45
C LEU A 3 25.25 -14.12 19.66
N LYS A 4 25.90 -14.27 20.80
CA LYS A 4 25.32 -14.87 22.01
C LYS A 4 25.55 -13.98 23.23
N PHE A 5 24.49 -13.66 23.97
CA PHE A 5 24.54 -12.77 25.12
C PHE A 5 23.35 -13.01 26.06
N CYS A 6 23.49 -12.55 27.31
CA CYS A 6 22.37 -12.49 28.27
C CYS A 6 21.90 -11.05 28.40
N ALA A 7 20.59 -10.82 28.37
CA ALA A 7 20.01 -9.49 28.48
C ALA A 7 18.75 -9.49 29.33
N LYS A 8 18.44 -8.34 29.91
CA LYS A 8 17.21 -8.11 30.68
C LYS A 8 16.05 -7.86 29.72
N ILE A 9 14.90 -8.50 29.96
CA ILE A 9 13.66 -8.22 29.24
C ILE A 9 13.12 -6.86 29.71
N LEU A 10 13.13 -5.88 28.82
CA LEU A 10 12.64 -4.53 29.08
C LEU A 10 11.22 -4.35 28.55
N GLN A 11 10.44 -3.51 29.22
CA GLN A 11 9.10 -3.13 28.81
C GLN A 11 9.14 -1.81 28.05
N ASN A 12 8.40 -1.72 26.95
CA ASN A 12 8.20 -0.44 26.27
C ASN A 12 7.11 0.35 27.01
N GLU A 13 7.53 1.26 27.89
CA GLU A 13 6.64 2.11 28.70
C GLU A 13 5.53 1.27 29.38
N ASN A 14 4.26 1.63 29.16
CA ASN A 14 3.09 0.93 29.70
C ASN A 14 2.49 -0.11 28.73
N MET A 15 3.19 -0.44 27.64
CA MET A 15 2.70 -1.40 26.64
C MET A 15 3.08 -2.83 27.02
N ASP A 16 2.35 -3.82 26.50
CA ASP A 16 2.69 -5.25 26.65
C ASP A 16 3.90 -5.68 25.76
N ALA A 17 4.50 -4.73 25.03
CA ALA A 17 5.66 -4.98 24.18
C ALA A 17 6.94 -5.09 25.02
N ALA A 18 7.66 -6.21 24.87
CA ALA A 18 9.02 -6.34 25.41
C ALA A 18 10.08 -6.36 24.32
N TYR A 19 11.28 -6.00 24.73
CA TYR A 19 12.50 -6.12 23.94
C TYR A 19 13.70 -6.41 24.85
N VAL A 20 14.82 -6.77 24.24
CA VAL A 20 16.12 -6.82 24.88
C VAL A 20 17.08 -5.94 24.11
N GLU A 21 18.03 -5.34 24.81
CA GLU A 21 19.12 -4.59 24.21
C GLU A 21 20.20 -5.54 23.70
N VAL A 22 20.63 -5.32 22.47
CA VAL A 22 21.66 -6.10 21.79
C VAL A 22 22.99 -5.36 22.01
N PRO A 23 23.97 -5.97 22.71
CA PRO A 23 25.21 -5.31 23.12
C PRO A 23 26.26 -5.23 22.00
N TYR A 24 25.82 -5.27 20.73
CA TYR A 24 26.68 -5.30 19.56
C TYR A 24 26.33 -4.16 18.61
N ASP A 25 27.34 -3.54 18.01
CA ASP A 25 27.13 -2.61 16.91
C ASP A 25 26.87 -3.41 15.62
N ILE A 26 25.59 -3.56 15.28
CA ILE A 26 25.15 -4.29 14.09
C ILE A 26 25.61 -3.59 12.79
N LYS A 27 25.76 -2.27 12.78
CA LYS A 27 26.23 -1.54 11.60
C LYS A 27 27.72 -1.78 11.37
N GLU A 28 28.52 -1.82 12.43
CA GLU A 28 29.94 -2.15 12.34
C GLU A 28 30.14 -3.62 11.92
N LEU A 29 29.41 -4.55 12.54
CA LEU A 29 29.58 -5.99 12.30
C LEU A 29 29.05 -6.48 10.95
N PHE A 30 27.92 -5.93 10.48
CA PHE A 30 27.23 -6.44 9.29
C PHE A 30 27.05 -5.40 8.18
N GLY A 31 27.45 -4.14 8.39
CA GLY A 31 27.22 -3.05 7.43
C GLY A 31 25.75 -2.67 7.24
N LYS A 32 24.85 -3.13 8.12
CA LYS A 32 23.38 -3.01 7.96
C LYS A 32 22.76 -2.22 9.12
N GLY A 33 21.82 -1.32 8.81
CA GLY A 33 21.03 -0.61 9.83
C GLY A 33 19.95 -1.48 10.51
N ARG A 34 19.59 -2.60 9.88
CA ARG A 34 18.63 -3.59 10.36
C ARG A 34 19.10 -4.97 9.93
N LEU A 35 19.10 -5.92 10.86
CA LEU A 35 19.57 -7.28 10.62
C LEU A 35 18.43 -8.26 10.79
N LEU A 36 18.12 -9.03 9.74
CA LEU A 36 17.20 -10.16 9.87
C LEU A 36 17.92 -11.30 10.58
N VAL A 37 17.24 -11.94 11.53
CA VAL A 37 17.85 -12.99 12.34
C VAL A 37 16.91 -14.18 12.51
N ASN A 38 17.51 -15.36 12.64
CA ASN A 38 16.95 -16.45 13.40
C ASN A 38 17.53 -16.33 14.81
N ALA A 39 16.67 -16.06 15.78
CA ALA A 39 17.06 -15.90 17.16
C ALA A 39 16.55 -17.09 18.00
N THR A 40 17.15 -17.29 19.16
CA THR A 40 16.55 -18.06 20.25
C THR A 40 16.54 -17.24 21.52
N PHE A 41 15.51 -17.44 22.33
CA PHE A 41 15.37 -16.90 23.67
C PHE A 41 15.27 -18.09 24.63
N ASP A 42 16.29 -18.34 25.45
CA ASP A 42 16.45 -19.58 26.23
C ASP A 42 16.16 -20.86 25.41
N GLY A 43 16.68 -20.92 24.19
CA GLY A 43 16.45 -22.03 23.26
C GLY A 43 15.10 -22.01 22.53
N SER A 44 14.14 -21.16 22.93
CA SER A 44 12.87 -20.99 22.19
C SER A 44 13.10 -20.24 20.88
N PRO A 45 12.78 -20.83 19.71
CA PRO A 45 13.08 -20.23 18.42
C PRO A 45 12.21 -19.00 18.15
N TYR A 46 12.81 -17.97 17.56
CA TYR A 46 12.15 -16.74 17.17
C TYR A 46 12.71 -16.23 15.84
N ARG A 47 11.83 -16.02 14.86
CA ARG A 47 12.21 -15.40 13.58
C ARG A 47 11.88 -13.92 13.65
N GLY A 48 12.91 -13.08 13.56
CA GLY A 48 12.73 -11.64 13.77
C GLY A 48 13.83 -10.82 13.15
N GLN A 49 14.11 -9.69 13.80
CA GLN A 49 15.08 -8.71 13.34
C GLN A 49 15.61 -7.87 14.50
N VAL A 50 16.87 -7.48 14.37
CA VAL A 50 17.51 -6.49 15.21
C VAL A 50 17.39 -5.12 14.54
N VAL A 51 16.95 -4.12 15.29
CA VAL A 51 16.66 -2.77 14.80
C VAL A 51 17.19 -1.71 15.76
N LYS A 52 17.43 -0.50 15.24
CA LYS A 52 17.72 0.70 16.04
C LYS A 52 16.52 1.64 15.96
N MET A 53 15.60 1.55 16.93
CA MET A 53 14.30 2.24 16.92
C MET A 53 14.35 3.54 17.71
N GLY A 54 15.21 4.49 17.30
CA GLY A 54 15.40 5.74 18.06
C GLY A 54 16.07 5.56 19.43
N THR A 55 16.46 4.32 19.77
CA THR A 55 17.23 3.94 20.96
C THR A 55 18.73 4.16 20.73
N PRO A 56 19.52 4.42 21.80
CA PRO A 56 20.98 4.51 21.67
C PRO A 56 21.59 3.17 21.23
N CYS A 57 20.98 2.06 21.65
CA CYS A 57 21.42 0.69 21.38
C CYS A 57 20.50 -0.03 20.39
N TYR A 58 21.00 -1.12 19.79
CA TYR A 58 20.18 -2.04 19.00
C TYR A 58 19.26 -2.86 19.89
N ILE A 59 18.06 -3.21 19.41
CA ILE A 59 17.09 -4.00 20.16
C ILE A 59 16.49 -5.13 19.31
N ILE A 60 16.03 -6.18 19.98
CA ILE A 60 15.18 -7.23 19.40
C ILE A 60 13.97 -7.47 20.29
N GLY A 61 12.78 -7.53 19.69
CA GLY A 61 11.53 -7.73 20.41
C GLY A 61 11.39 -9.16 20.96
N VAL A 62 10.88 -9.28 22.19
CA VAL A 62 10.51 -10.55 22.83
C VAL A 62 8.99 -10.59 22.94
N THR A 63 8.35 -11.39 22.08
CA THR A 63 6.88 -11.40 22.00
C THR A 63 6.26 -11.99 23.26
N LYS A 64 4.99 -11.64 23.54
CA LYS A 64 4.21 -12.24 24.62
C LYS A 64 4.17 -13.77 24.55
N GLN A 65 4.09 -14.33 23.35
CA GLN A 65 4.11 -15.78 23.15
C GLN A 65 5.44 -16.40 23.60
N ILE A 66 6.57 -15.82 23.17
CA ILE A 66 7.89 -16.30 23.58
C ILE A 66 8.07 -16.17 25.09
N ARG A 67 7.72 -15.01 25.67
CA ARG A 67 7.76 -14.78 27.13
C ARG A 67 6.99 -15.86 27.91
N LYS A 68 5.77 -16.18 27.46
CA LYS A 68 4.98 -17.28 28.04
C LYS A 68 5.64 -18.64 27.87
N GLN A 69 6.24 -18.91 26.70
CA GLN A 69 6.88 -20.19 26.40
C GLN A 69 8.13 -20.45 27.24
N ILE A 70 8.92 -19.41 27.52
CA ILE A 70 10.14 -19.50 28.34
C ILE A 70 9.88 -19.24 29.82
N GLY A 71 8.64 -18.91 30.21
CA GLY A 71 8.26 -18.62 31.58
C GLY A 71 8.91 -17.35 32.16
N LYS A 72 9.21 -16.35 31.33
CA LYS A 72 9.86 -15.09 31.74
C LYS A 72 9.02 -13.86 31.43
N SER A 73 9.18 -12.83 32.22
CA SER A 73 8.46 -11.56 32.14
C SER A 73 9.43 -10.36 32.14
N PHE A 74 8.88 -9.15 32.20
CA PHE A 74 9.67 -7.94 32.33
C PHE A 74 10.57 -8.00 33.56
N GLY A 75 11.84 -7.66 33.39
CA GLY A 75 12.84 -7.68 34.44
C GLY A 75 13.69 -8.95 34.49
N ASP A 76 13.23 -10.05 33.92
CA ASP A 76 13.97 -11.31 33.90
C ASP A 76 15.13 -11.28 32.92
N MET A 77 16.17 -12.06 33.23
CA MET A 77 17.31 -12.27 32.34
C MET A 77 16.99 -13.39 31.35
N VAL A 78 17.28 -13.20 30.06
CA VAL A 78 17.08 -14.19 29.00
C VAL A 78 18.39 -14.42 28.25
N GLU A 79 18.71 -15.68 27.94
CA GLU A 79 19.80 -16.01 27.02
C GLU A 79 19.33 -15.79 25.59
N VAL A 80 20.06 -14.98 24.83
CA VAL A 80 19.74 -14.62 23.46
C VAL A 80 20.85 -15.13 22.55
N VAL A 81 20.47 -15.93 21.56
CA VAL A 81 21.38 -16.32 20.46
C VAL A 81 20.81 -15.77 19.17
N LEU A 82 21.62 -15.09 18.37
CA LEU A 82 21.25 -14.51 17.08
C LEU A 82 22.12 -15.10 15.98
N HIS A 83 21.48 -15.58 14.93
CA HIS A 83 22.12 -15.92 13.66
C HIS A 83 21.59 -15.00 12.59
N GLU A 84 22.50 -14.35 11.85
CA GLU A 84 22.09 -13.62 10.65
C GLU A 84 21.31 -14.55 9.72
N ARG A 85 20.18 -14.04 9.25
CA ARG A 85 19.32 -14.72 8.29
C ARG A 85 19.34 -13.93 7.00
N ASP A 86 19.60 -14.61 5.90
CA ASP A 86 19.46 -14.00 4.58
C ASP A 86 18.03 -13.51 4.38
N SER A 87 17.91 -12.34 3.75
CA SER A 87 16.65 -11.94 3.17
C SER A 87 16.41 -12.85 1.97
N GLU A 88 15.87 -14.04 2.18
CA GLU A 88 15.19 -14.76 1.12
C GLU A 88 14.14 -13.79 0.59
N LYS A 89 14.42 -13.16 -0.56
CA LYS A 89 13.41 -12.43 -1.31
C LYS A 89 12.34 -13.47 -1.58
N SER A 90 11.15 -13.28 -1.02
CA SER A 90 10.02 -14.15 -1.34
C SER A 90 9.96 -14.28 -2.86
N PRO A 91 9.84 -15.49 -3.41
CA PRO A 91 9.84 -15.68 -4.86
C PRO A 91 8.80 -14.74 -5.44
N MET A 92 9.26 -13.80 -6.27
CA MET A 92 8.36 -12.84 -6.88
C MET A 92 7.59 -13.60 -7.96
N TRP A 93 6.27 -13.50 -7.91
CA TRP A 93 5.43 -14.05 -8.96
C TRP A 93 5.52 -13.12 -10.18
N GLN A 94 5.87 -13.69 -11.34
CA GLN A 94 5.92 -12.95 -12.59
C GLN A 94 4.55 -13.00 -13.28
N CYS A 95 3.97 -11.84 -13.68
CA CYS A 95 2.74 -11.84 -14.50
C CYS A 95 3.06 -12.55 -15.81
N PRO A 96 2.36 -13.64 -16.17
CA PRO A 96 2.60 -14.32 -17.45
C PRO A 96 2.23 -13.45 -18.65
N LYS A 97 1.41 -12.40 -18.46
CA LYS A 97 1.02 -11.45 -19.52
C LYS A 97 1.99 -10.29 -19.74
N CYS A 98 2.68 -9.79 -18.71
CA CYS A 98 3.56 -8.61 -18.85
C CYS A 98 4.98 -8.77 -18.31
N GLY A 99 5.34 -9.92 -17.76
CA GLY A 99 6.69 -10.18 -17.26
C GLY A 99 7.07 -9.42 -15.98
N ARG A 100 6.20 -8.56 -15.44
CA ARG A 100 6.47 -7.82 -14.19
C ARG A 100 6.38 -8.71 -12.96
N GLU A 101 7.20 -8.41 -11.97
CA GLU A 101 7.36 -9.19 -10.76
C GLU A 101 6.54 -8.60 -9.59
N PHE A 102 5.79 -9.44 -8.88
CA PHE A 102 4.93 -9.06 -7.77
C PHE A 102 5.15 -9.93 -6.54
N LYS A 103 4.88 -9.37 -5.35
CA LYS A 103 5.00 -10.09 -4.08
C LYS A 103 3.93 -11.16 -3.89
N LYS A 104 2.76 -10.99 -4.52
CA LYS A 104 1.61 -11.89 -4.39
C LYS A 104 1.31 -12.53 -5.75
N LYS A 105 1.04 -13.83 -5.74
CA LYS A 105 0.52 -14.55 -6.91
C LYS A 105 -0.81 -13.92 -7.35
N GLU A 106 -0.97 -13.70 -8.65
CA GLU A 106 -2.18 -13.11 -9.26
C GLU A 106 -2.55 -11.73 -8.67
N GLN A 107 -1.56 -10.97 -8.21
CA GLN A 107 -1.79 -9.60 -7.75
C GLN A 107 -2.48 -8.78 -8.83
N SER A 108 -3.56 -8.07 -8.48
CA SER A 108 -4.26 -7.20 -9.44
C SER A 108 -3.34 -6.08 -9.91
N HIS A 109 -3.16 -5.98 -11.22
CA HIS A 109 -2.41 -4.92 -11.89
C HIS A 109 -2.78 -4.88 -13.37
N TYR A 110 -2.40 -3.80 -14.04
CA TYR A 110 -2.53 -3.65 -15.48
C TYR A 110 -1.40 -4.41 -16.19
N CYS A 111 -1.63 -5.57 -16.83
CA CYS A 111 -0.58 -6.21 -17.64
C CYS A 111 -0.56 -5.58 -19.04
N GLY A 112 0.49 -4.81 -19.40
CA GLY A 112 0.63 -4.16 -20.72
C GLY A 112 1.68 -3.04 -20.72
N GLU A 113 2.02 -2.51 -21.89
CA GLU A 113 2.74 -1.24 -21.99
C GLU A 113 1.87 -0.12 -21.42
N LYS A 114 2.50 0.82 -20.70
CA LYS A 114 1.81 2.00 -20.17
C LYS A 114 1.15 2.73 -21.36
N PRO A 115 -0.17 2.94 -21.35
CA PRO A 115 -0.84 3.63 -22.44
C PRO A 115 -0.33 5.06 -22.50
N LYS A 116 -0.19 5.58 -23.72
CA LYS A 116 0.24 6.97 -23.96
C LYS A 116 -0.96 7.91 -23.98
N THR A 117 -2.12 7.40 -24.40
CA THR A 117 -3.36 8.17 -24.53
C THR A 117 -4.53 7.48 -23.83
N ILE A 118 -5.61 8.23 -23.59
CA ILE A 118 -6.86 7.67 -23.05
C ILE A 118 -7.48 6.69 -24.06
N ASP A 119 -7.39 6.95 -25.36
CA ASP A 119 -7.83 6.03 -26.42
C ASP A 119 -7.14 4.67 -26.32
N GLU A 120 -5.80 4.66 -26.24
CA GLU A 120 -5.03 3.43 -26.07
C GLU A 120 -5.41 2.70 -24.78
N TYR A 121 -5.62 3.44 -23.68
CA TYR A 121 -6.09 2.84 -22.43
C TYR A 121 -7.43 2.13 -22.61
N ILE A 122 -8.42 2.79 -23.22
CA ILE A 122 -9.77 2.24 -23.41
C ILE A 122 -9.72 1.02 -24.33
N LEU A 123 -9.02 1.10 -25.47
CA LEU A 123 -8.88 -0.01 -26.42
C LEU A 123 -8.19 -1.23 -25.83
N SER A 124 -7.35 -1.05 -24.80
CA SER A 124 -6.69 -2.16 -24.10
C SER A 124 -7.58 -2.89 -23.08
N GLN A 125 -8.77 -2.36 -22.78
CA GLN A 125 -9.71 -3.01 -21.85
C GLN A 125 -10.57 -4.06 -22.57
N ASP A 126 -11.12 -4.99 -21.80
CA ASP A 126 -12.11 -5.96 -22.29
C ASP A 126 -13.29 -5.22 -22.97
N GLU A 127 -13.81 -5.76 -24.08
CA GLU A 127 -14.80 -5.09 -24.93
C GLU A 127 -16.06 -4.66 -24.15
N ASP A 128 -16.48 -5.46 -23.18
CA ASP A 128 -17.64 -5.20 -22.31
C ASP A 128 -17.48 -3.98 -21.39
N LYS A 129 -16.25 -3.45 -21.24
CA LYS A 129 -15.94 -2.28 -20.42
C LYS A 129 -15.78 -1.01 -21.24
N GLN A 130 -15.50 -1.13 -22.54
CA GLN A 130 -15.08 0.00 -23.36
C GLN A 130 -16.19 1.04 -23.49
N GLU A 131 -17.44 0.60 -23.62
CA GLU A 131 -18.62 1.48 -23.75
C GLU A 131 -18.76 2.42 -22.55
N ASP A 132 -18.80 1.89 -21.33
CA ASP A 132 -18.91 2.71 -20.11
C ASP A 132 -17.68 3.63 -19.91
N LEU A 133 -16.48 3.18 -20.30
CA LEU A 133 -15.26 4.00 -20.20
C LEU A 133 -15.29 5.17 -21.20
N GLN A 134 -15.76 4.93 -22.43
CA GLN A 134 -15.98 5.98 -23.42
C GLN A 134 -17.06 6.95 -22.95
N TYR A 135 -18.12 6.45 -22.33
CA TYR A 135 -19.19 7.29 -21.80
C TYR A 135 -18.69 8.19 -20.67
N ILE A 136 -17.93 7.66 -19.70
CA ILE A 136 -17.28 8.49 -18.67
C ILE A 136 -16.36 9.54 -19.29
N ARG A 137 -15.52 9.15 -20.27
CA ARG A 137 -14.66 10.12 -20.98
C ARG A 137 -15.48 11.23 -21.62
N GLN A 138 -16.60 10.91 -22.27
CA GLN A 138 -17.49 11.90 -22.89
C GLN A 138 -18.05 12.89 -21.86
N ILE A 139 -18.53 12.39 -20.72
CA ILE A 139 -19.05 13.20 -19.62
C ILE A 139 -17.96 14.16 -19.12
N LEU A 140 -16.75 13.64 -18.89
CA LEU A 140 -15.62 14.43 -18.38
C LEU A 140 -15.14 15.48 -19.39
N ARG A 141 -15.06 15.16 -20.69
CA ARG A 141 -14.76 16.15 -21.75
C ARG A 141 -15.80 17.25 -21.81
N SER A 142 -17.08 16.92 -21.65
CA SER A 142 -18.17 17.90 -21.63
C SER A 142 -18.11 18.79 -20.38
N ALA A 143 -17.76 18.22 -19.22
CA ALA A 143 -17.61 18.95 -17.97
C ALA A 143 -16.38 19.85 -17.96
N LEU A 144 -15.27 19.40 -18.56
CA LEU A 144 -13.97 20.06 -18.50
C LEU A 144 -13.40 20.33 -19.91
N PRO A 145 -14.05 21.18 -20.74
CA PRO A 145 -13.63 21.40 -22.12
C PRO A 145 -12.22 22.00 -22.26
N GLU A 146 -11.72 22.65 -21.20
CA GLU A 146 -10.38 23.25 -21.15
C GLU A 146 -9.33 22.36 -20.48
N ALA A 147 -9.68 21.19 -19.97
CA ALA A 147 -8.73 20.28 -19.34
C ALA A 147 -8.02 19.41 -20.38
N GLU A 148 -6.74 19.17 -20.16
CA GLU A 148 -5.92 18.25 -20.96
C GLU A 148 -6.23 16.80 -20.58
N GLU A 149 -6.45 15.96 -21.58
CA GLU A 149 -6.50 14.50 -21.44
C GLU A 149 -5.09 13.91 -21.42
N ARG A 150 -4.74 13.18 -20.36
CA ARG A 150 -3.43 12.52 -20.24
C ARG A 150 -3.48 11.19 -19.51
N ILE A 151 -2.36 10.47 -19.51
CA ILE A 151 -2.16 9.26 -18.70
C ILE A 151 -1.24 9.56 -17.51
N SER A 152 -1.81 9.57 -16.30
CA SER A 152 -1.07 9.68 -15.03
C SER A 152 -1.24 8.40 -14.22
N TRP A 153 -0.16 7.86 -13.66
CA TRP A 153 -0.16 6.56 -12.97
C TRP A 153 -0.81 5.40 -13.76
N SER A 154 -0.70 5.44 -15.09
CA SER A 154 -1.32 4.48 -16.01
C SER A 154 -2.86 4.54 -16.05
N MET A 155 -3.44 5.68 -15.66
CA MET A 155 -4.88 5.92 -15.64
C MET A 155 -5.24 7.15 -16.49
N PRO A 156 -6.36 7.11 -17.23
CA PRO A 156 -7.01 8.29 -17.78
C PRO A 156 -7.19 9.40 -16.75
N THR A 157 -6.80 10.62 -17.13
CA THR A 157 -6.68 11.77 -16.23
C THR A 157 -7.06 13.04 -16.96
N TYR A 158 -7.86 13.88 -16.31
CA TYR A 158 -8.10 15.26 -16.73
C TYR A 158 -7.27 16.22 -15.90
N TRP A 159 -6.49 17.07 -16.58
CA TRP A 159 -5.50 17.93 -15.95
C TRP A 159 -5.64 19.39 -16.39
N LYS A 160 -5.51 20.32 -15.44
CA LYS A 160 -5.35 21.75 -15.72
C LYS A 160 -4.54 22.40 -14.60
N GLY A 161 -3.22 22.45 -14.76
CA GLY A 161 -2.28 22.86 -13.69
C GLY A 161 -2.08 21.77 -12.63
N HIS A 162 -3.16 21.09 -12.22
CA HIS A 162 -3.19 19.95 -11.30
C HIS A 162 -4.12 18.84 -11.84
N ASN A 163 -4.05 17.64 -11.24
CA ASN A 163 -4.93 16.53 -11.62
C ASN A 163 -6.32 16.76 -11.05
N ILE A 164 -7.33 16.97 -11.90
CA ILE A 164 -8.70 17.26 -11.46
C ILE A 164 -9.38 15.95 -11.04
N VAL A 165 -9.40 14.98 -11.95
CA VAL A 165 -10.07 13.70 -11.77
C VAL A 165 -9.40 12.62 -12.61
N HIS A 166 -9.41 11.39 -12.09
CA HIS A 166 -8.98 10.19 -12.81
C HIS A 166 -10.13 9.19 -12.93
N PHE A 167 -10.04 8.30 -13.90
CA PHE A 167 -10.87 7.09 -13.91
C PHE A 167 -10.08 5.87 -14.37
N ALA A 168 -10.45 4.69 -13.89
CA ALA A 168 -9.81 3.44 -14.27
C ALA A 168 -10.76 2.23 -14.20
N ALA A 169 -10.65 1.34 -15.16
CA ALA A 169 -11.33 0.06 -15.18
C ALA A 169 -10.84 -0.86 -14.05
N SER A 170 -11.79 -1.51 -13.38
CA SER A 170 -11.57 -2.59 -12.43
C SER A 170 -12.40 -3.81 -12.84
N LYS A 171 -12.25 -4.96 -12.15
CA LYS A 171 -12.94 -6.20 -12.54
C LYS A 171 -14.48 -6.09 -12.60
N LYS A 172 -15.10 -5.23 -11.79
CA LYS A 172 -16.57 -5.15 -11.63
C LYS A 172 -17.14 -3.72 -11.66
N HIS A 173 -16.28 -2.72 -11.81
CA HIS A 173 -16.66 -1.31 -11.72
C HIS A 173 -15.60 -0.46 -12.40
N ILE A 174 -15.95 0.79 -12.67
CA ILE A 174 -15.01 1.86 -12.96
C ILE A 174 -14.73 2.59 -11.64
N GLY A 175 -13.46 2.74 -11.30
CA GLY A 175 -13.03 3.62 -10.22
C GLY A 175 -12.98 5.05 -10.75
N LEU A 176 -13.74 5.96 -10.14
CA LEU A 176 -13.61 7.41 -10.33
C LEU A 176 -12.86 7.97 -9.11
N TYR A 177 -11.86 8.81 -9.36
CA TYR A 177 -10.96 9.32 -8.32
C TYR A 177 -10.98 10.86 -8.34
N PRO A 178 -11.95 11.49 -7.66
CA PRO A 178 -12.06 12.95 -7.56
C PRO A 178 -11.33 13.54 -6.34
N GLY A 179 -10.72 12.69 -5.50
CA GLY A 179 -10.10 13.11 -4.24
C GLY A 179 -11.06 13.03 -3.03
N PRO A 180 -10.52 13.04 -1.81
CA PRO A 180 -11.28 12.75 -0.58
C PRO A 180 -12.38 13.78 -0.28
N ALA A 181 -12.10 15.07 -0.51
CA ALA A 181 -13.06 16.14 -0.24
C ALA A 181 -14.32 16.02 -1.11
N ALA A 182 -14.19 15.59 -2.37
CA ALA A 182 -15.34 15.35 -3.24
C ALA A 182 -16.19 14.16 -2.77
N VAL A 183 -15.56 13.09 -2.27
CA VAL A 183 -16.32 11.95 -1.71
C VAL A 183 -17.08 12.35 -0.45
N GLU A 184 -16.52 13.24 0.36
CA GLU A 184 -17.18 13.78 1.55
C GLU A 184 -18.33 14.72 1.21
N GLU A 185 -18.09 15.69 0.32
CA GLU A 185 -19.11 16.65 -0.14
C GLU A 185 -20.33 15.95 -0.76
N PHE A 186 -20.09 14.94 -1.60
CA PHE A 186 -21.16 14.22 -2.30
C PHE A 186 -21.65 12.96 -1.57
N ALA A 187 -21.31 12.79 -0.29
CA ALA A 187 -21.62 11.56 0.46
C ALA A 187 -23.10 11.16 0.42
N GLU A 188 -24.01 12.14 0.49
CA GLU A 188 -25.46 11.89 0.42
C GLU A 188 -25.89 11.35 -0.95
N ALA A 189 -25.40 11.95 -2.03
CA ALA A 189 -25.68 11.51 -3.40
C ALA A 189 -25.00 10.16 -3.72
N LEU A 190 -23.93 9.82 -3.01
CA LEU A 190 -23.15 8.60 -3.21
C LEU A 190 -23.66 7.39 -2.43
N LYS A 191 -24.77 7.48 -1.68
CA LYS A 191 -25.33 6.36 -0.90
C LYS A 191 -25.59 5.07 -1.69
N GLY A 192 -25.82 5.18 -3.00
CA GLY A 192 -25.99 4.03 -3.90
C GLY A 192 -24.68 3.37 -4.37
N TYR A 193 -23.53 3.98 -4.10
CA TYR A 193 -22.22 3.56 -4.57
C TYR A 193 -21.34 3.05 -3.43
N LYS A 194 -20.41 2.15 -3.75
CA LYS A 194 -19.32 1.83 -2.83
C LYS A 194 -18.23 2.89 -2.95
N THR A 195 -17.82 3.48 -1.84
CA THR A 195 -16.78 4.52 -1.79
C THR A 195 -15.64 4.12 -0.85
N ASP A 196 -14.45 4.65 -1.11
CA ASP A 196 -13.31 4.68 -0.17
C ASP A 196 -12.78 6.14 -0.11
N LYS A 197 -11.71 6.40 0.65
CA LYS A 197 -11.06 7.71 0.71
C LYS A 197 -10.66 8.19 -0.70
N GLY A 198 -11.44 9.13 -1.24
CA GLY A 198 -11.23 9.72 -2.56
C GLY A 198 -11.51 8.82 -3.76
N THR A 199 -12.26 7.73 -3.58
CA THR A 199 -12.62 6.80 -4.66
C THR A 199 -14.11 6.50 -4.66
N ILE A 200 -14.72 6.51 -5.84
CA ILE A 200 -16.10 6.11 -6.09
C ILE A 200 -16.08 4.90 -7.04
N ARG A 201 -16.78 3.82 -6.69
CA ARG A 201 -16.84 2.60 -7.51
C ARG A 201 -18.17 2.57 -8.26
N ILE A 202 -18.14 2.94 -9.54
CA ILE A 202 -19.30 2.99 -10.44
C ILE A 202 -19.46 1.60 -11.09
N PRO A 203 -20.50 0.81 -10.77
CA PRO A 203 -20.72 -0.46 -11.45
C PRO A 203 -20.91 -0.26 -12.95
N TYR A 204 -20.41 -1.20 -13.75
CA TYR A 204 -20.66 -1.19 -15.20
C TYR A 204 -22.19 -1.20 -15.49
N GLY A 205 -22.61 -0.43 -16.49
CA GLY A 205 -24.02 -0.19 -16.85
C GLY A 205 -24.80 0.68 -15.86
N LYS A 206 -24.13 1.33 -14.91
CA LYS A 206 -24.73 2.19 -13.87
C LYS A 206 -24.07 3.57 -13.79
N VAL A 207 -23.58 4.07 -14.91
CA VAL A 207 -23.01 5.42 -15.04
C VAL A 207 -24.11 6.46 -14.84
N ASP A 208 -23.98 7.28 -13.80
CA ASP A 208 -24.85 8.43 -13.55
C ASP A 208 -24.16 9.69 -14.07
N GLU A 209 -24.55 10.11 -15.28
CA GLU A 209 -23.96 11.26 -15.96
C GLU A 209 -24.07 12.54 -15.15
N GLU A 210 -25.25 12.81 -14.56
CA GLU A 210 -25.49 14.05 -13.85
C GLU A 210 -24.61 14.15 -12.60
N LEU A 211 -24.52 13.05 -11.84
CA LEU A 211 -23.70 13.00 -10.63
C LEU A 211 -22.20 13.14 -10.95
N ILE A 212 -21.70 12.41 -11.96
CA ILE A 212 -20.29 12.48 -12.37
C ILE A 212 -19.94 13.90 -12.83
N LYS A 213 -20.81 14.53 -13.62
CA LYS A 213 -20.61 15.90 -14.09
C LYS A 213 -20.55 16.90 -12.94
N ARG A 214 -21.49 16.80 -11.97
CA ARG A 214 -21.51 17.67 -10.78
C ARG A 214 -20.25 17.53 -9.92
N ILE A 215 -19.82 16.29 -9.65
CA ILE A 215 -18.59 16.03 -8.89
C ILE A 215 -17.38 16.64 -9.61
N THR A 216 -17.27 16.41 -10.91
CA THR A 216 -16.14 16.85 -11.72
C THR A 216 -16.04 18.38 -11.79
N LEU A 217 -17.16 19.06 -12.02
CA LEU A 217 -17.21 20.53 -12.03
C LEU A 217 -16.86 21.10 -10.65
N TRP A 218 -17.41 20.54 -9.58
CA TRP A 218 -17.10 20.98 -8.22
C TRP A 218 -15.61 20.83 -7.89
N CYS A 219 -14.96 19.72 -8.29
CA CYS A 219 -13.53 19.54 -8.13
C CYS A 219 -12.73 20.64 -8.83
N TYR A 220 -13.14 20.97 -10.06
CA TYR A 220 -12.49 21.97 -10.87
C TYR A 220 -12.68 23.39 -10.31
N GLU A 221 -13.88 23.75 -9.88
CA GLU A 221 -14.23 25.08 -9.38
C GLU A 221 -13.64 25.37 -7.99
N THR A 222 -13.58 24.36 -7.12
CA THR A 222 -13.10 24.53 -5.75
C THR A 222 -11.59 24.28 -5.59
N GLY A 223 -10.95 23.70 -6.61
CA GLY A 223 -9.56 23.24 -6.52
C GLY A 223 -9.38 22.04 -5.58
N ASN A 224 -10.46 21.39 -5.13
CA ASN A 224 -10.40 20.14 -4.40
C ASN A 224 -10.32 18.99 -5.38
N HIS A 225 -9.13 18.42 -5.52
CA HIS A 225 -8.82 17.54 -6.62
C HIS A 225 -8.09 16.27 -6.15
N ALA A 226 -7.82 15.38 -7.10
CA ALA A 226 -7.17 14.09 -6.85
C ALA A 226 -5.66 14.18 -6.59
#